data_AF-A0A2N3CN03-F1
#
_entry.id   AF-A0A2N3CN03-F1
#
_cell.length_a   1.000
_cell.length_b   1.000
_cell.length_c   1.000
_cell.angle_alpha   90.00
_cell.angle_beta   90.00
_cell.angle_gamma   90.00
#
_symmetry.space_group_name_H-M   'P 1'
#
loop_
_entity.id
_entity.type
_entity.pdbx_description
1 polymer ?
#
loop_
_entity_poly.entity_id
_entity_poly.type
_entity_poly.pdbx_seq_one_letter_code
_entity_poly.pdbx_strand_id
1 'polypeptide(L)' 'LREGGIMVLPVGQSDAVQTLLRVQRGPSGFDYSELRAVRFVPLVEGLANE' A
#
# COMPACT_ATOMS: atom_id res chain seq x y z
N LEU A 1 -1.48 10.28 5.08
CA LEU A 1 -2.34 9.68 6.12
C LEU A 1 -2.41 10.61 7.32
N ARG A 2 -3.58 10.75 7.97
CA ARG A 2 -3.67 11.37 9.30
C ARG A 2 -3.07 10.42 10.36
N GLU A 3 -2.72 10.92 11.54
CA GLU A 3 -2.27 10.06 12.64
C GLU A 3 -3.34 9.02 13.01
N GLY A 4 -2.92 7.79 13.29
CA GLY A 4 -3.81 6.64 13.43
C GLY A 4 -4.36 6.10 12.11
N GLY A 5 -4.17 6.82 11.00
CA GLY A 5 -4.62 6.39 9.67
C GLY A 5 -3.87 5.15 9.19
N ILE A 6 -4.59 4.29 8.48
CA ILE A 6 -4.10 3.03 7.95
C ILE A 6 -4.21 3.05 6.41
N MET A 7 -3.15 2.66 5.72
CA MET A 7 -3.14 2.41 4.28
C MET A 7 -2.84 0.94 4.05
N VAL A 8 -3.60 0.31 3.16
CA VAL A 8 -3.35 -1.05 2.72
C VAL A 8 -3.20 -1.03 1.21
N LEU A 9 -2.05 -1.47 0.71
CA LEU A 9 -1.71 -1.41 -0.71
C LEU A 9 -0.85 -2.60 -1.12
N PRO A 10 -0.96 -3.09 -2.36
CA PRO A 10 -0.03 -4.07 -2.89
C PRO A 10 1.28 -3.37 -3.31
N VAL A 11 2.41 -3.97 -2.98
CA VAL A 11 3.75 -3.47 -3.34
C VAL A 11 4.54 -4.58 -4.02
N GLY A 12 5.19 -4.25 -5.13
CA GLY A 12 5.99 -5.16 -5.93
C GLY A 12 6.08 -4.70 -7.38
N GLN A 13 6.94 -5.35 -8.17
CA GLN A 13 7.00 -5.10 -9.61
C GLN A 13 5.69 -5.55 -10.27
N SER A 14 5.20 -4.76 -11.23
CA SER A 14 4.11 -5.16 -12.11
C SER A 14 4.52 -6.43 -12.85
N ASP A 15 3.59 -7.38 -13.00
CA ASP A 15 3.76 -8.72 -13.60
C ASP A 15 4.40 -9.81 -12.71
N ALA A 16 4.70 -9.49 -11.45
CA ALA A 16 5.11 -10.47 -10.43
C ALA A 16 4.04 -10.63 -9.31
N VAL A 17 4.24 -11.63 -8.45
CA VAL A 17 3.47 -11.73 -7.19
C VAL A 17 3.88 -10.54 -6.30
N GLN A 18 2.88 -9.80 -5.82
CA GLN A 18 3.06 -8.62 -4.96
C GLN A 18 2.82 -8.99 -3.50
N THR A 19 3.30 -8.17 -2.56
CA THR A 19 2.95 -8.31 -1.15
C THR A 19 1.92 -7.27 -0.77
N LEU A 20 0.83 -7.68 -0.13
CA LEU A 20 -0.13 -6.78 0.48
C LEU A 20 0.46 -6.25 1.78
N LEU A 21 0.68 -4.93 1.84
CA LEU A 21 1.30 -4.28 2.96
C LEU A 21 0.30 -3.38 3.68
N ARG A 22 0.33 -3.40 5.01
CA ARG A 22 -0.37 -2.46 5.89
C ARG A 22 0.62 -1.44 6.42
N VAL A 23 0.36 -0.17 6.18
CA VAL A 23 1.08 0.97 6.78
C VAL A 23 0.16 1.66 7.78
N GLN A 24 0.62 1.85 9.01
CA GLN A 24 -0.07 2.66 10.02
C GLN A 24 0.77 3.89 10.37
N ARG A 25 0.17 5.09 10.34
CA ARG A 25 0.85 6.31 10.80
C ARG A 25 0.74 6.41 12.32
N GLY A 26 1.86 6.19 13.01
CA GLY A 26 2.02 6.48 14.44
C GLY A 26 2.42 7.94 14.69
N PRO A 27 2.54 8.33 15.98
CA PRO A 27 2.95 9.69 16.36
C PRO A 27 4.37 10.05 15.89
N SER A 28 5.26 9.06 15.78
CA SER A 28 6.68 9.24 15.47
C SER A 28 7.10 8.69 14.10
N GLY A 29 6.18 8.22 13.27
CA GLY A 29 6.52 7.62 11.98
C GLY A 29 5.46 6.67 11.42
N PHE A 30 5.92 5.68 10.66
CA PHE A 30 5.08 4.70 10.02
C PHE A 30 5.48 3.28 10.42
N ASP A 31 4.51 2.48 10.82
CA ASP A 31 4.66 1.06 11.12
C ASP A 31 4.21 0.24 9.91
N TYR A 32 5.07 -0.69 9.47
CA TYR A 32 4.85 -1.52 8.28
C TYR A 32 4.59 -2.97 8.70
N SER A 33 3.62 -3.61 8.06
CA SER A 33 3.35 -5.04 8.24
C SER A 33 3.01 -5.69 6.91
N GLU A 34 3.75 -6.75 6.57
CA GLU A 34 3.42 -7.61 5.44
C GLU A 34 2.30 -8.56 5.84
N LEU A 35 1.25 -8.65 5.02
CA LEU A 35 0.09 -9.48 5.31
C LEU A 35 0.14 -10.80 4.55
N ARG A 36 0.27 -10.74 3.23
CA ARG A 36 0.26 -11.91 2.34
C ARG A 36 0.67 -11.56 0.92
N ALA A 37 1.05 -12.57 0.16
CA ALA A 37 1.19 -12.50 -1.29
C ALA A 37 -0.19 -12.27 -1.99
N VAL A 38 -0.21 -11.42 -3.01
CA VAL A 38 -1.40 -11.04 -3.81
C VAL A 38 -1.04 -10.82 -5.28
N ARG A 39 -2.06 -10.77 -6.14
CA ARG A 39 -1.93 -10.40 -7.56
C ARG A 39 -2.95 -9.32 -7.89
N PHE A 40 -2.46 -8.12 -8.17
CA PHE A 40 -3.26 -6.99 -8.64
C PHE A 40 -2.82 -6.63 -10.06
N VAL A 41 -3.72 -6.00 -10.82
CA VAL A 41 -3.33 -5.32 -12.06
C VAL A 41 -2.35 -4.17 -11.74
N PRO A 42 -1.53 -3.73 -12.70
CA PRO A 42 -0.62 -2.61 -12.49
C PRO A 42 -1.36 -1.35 -12.04
N LEU A 43 -0.76 -0.61 -11.09
CA LEU A 43 -1.23 0.74 -10.78
C LEU A 43 -0.79 1.64 -11.92
N VAL A 44 -1.75 2.08 -12.74
CA VAL A 44 -1.51 3.02 -13.82
C VAL A 44 -1.71 4.43 -13.29
N GLU A 45 -0.74 5.32 -13.51
CA GLU A 45 -0.88 6.73 -13.20
C GLU A 45 -2.03 7.34 -14.00
N GLY A 46 -2.89 8.10 -13.33
CA GLY A 46 -3.98 8.85 -13.94
C GLY A 46 -4.26 10.10 -13.12
N LEU A 47 -4.81 11.14 -13.75
CA LEU A 47 -5.32 12.30 -13.03
C LEU A 47 -6.57 11.87 -12.26
N ALA A 48 -6.51 11.91 -10.93
CA ALA A 48 -7.72 11.84 -10.13
C ALA A 48 -8.56 13.08 -10.47
N ASN A 49 -9.63 12.91 -11.25
CA ASN A 49 -10.66 13.93 -11.32
C ASN A 49 -11.35 13.96 -9.95
N GLU A 50 -11.56 15.18 -9.43
CA GLU A 50 -12.07 15.48 -8.08
C GLU A 50 -13.32 14.72 -7.68
#